data_AF-A0A4Q5REM2-F1
#
_entry.id   AF-A0A4Q5REM2-F1
#
_cell.length_a   1.000
_cell.length_b   1.000
_cell.length_c   1.000
_cell.angle_alpha   90.00
_cell.angle_beta   90.00
_cell.angle_gamma   90.00
#
_symmetry.space_group_name_H-M   'P 1'
#
loop_
_entity.id
_entity.type
_entity.pdbx_description
1 polymer ?
#
loop_
_entity_poly.entity_id
_entity_poly.type
_entity_poly.pdbx_seq_one_letter_code
_entity_poly.pdbx_strand_id
1 'polypeptide(L)'
;MVFVLLSLLGGGAACAQAPAPRRDFAPLYQPAANRLVVETRREADSLRLLLNRPAGPAGQPLPTLRLTVWPSYEAQQPVWQGTQRLRLYPGADPASAVLVLTVALPVAQAPAGAVLQVRLDQPALTNQPAGPTQNPATTAWVRLTPERLSRPFVLLDSMGLVFARPYVRQG
;
A
#
# COMPACT_ATOMS: atom_id res chain seq x y z
N MET A 1 2.95 42.22 -44.77
CA MET A 1 3.65 40.98 -44.38
C MET A 1 2.81 40.28 -43.33
N VAL A 2 1.96 39.38 -43.80
CA VAL A 2 1.34 38.30 -43.02
C VAL A 2 2.40 37.20 -42.96
N PHE A 3 2.64 36.55 -41.80
CA PHE A 3 2.90 35.12 -41.67
C PHE A 3 3.31 34.75 -40.23
N VAL A 4 2.59 33.78 -39.68
CA VAL A 4 2.90 32.89 -38.54
C VAL A 4 2.85 33.47 -37.12
N LEU A 5 1.64 33.55 -36.58
CA LEU A 5 1.39 33.54 -35.13
C LEU A 5 0.26 32.53 -34.83
N LEU A 6 0.47 31.27 -35.23
CA LEU A 6 -0.55 30.22 -35.14
C LEU A 6 0.10 28.83 -34.99
N SER A 7 0.88 28.60 -33.93
CA SER A 7 1.55 27.29 -33.72
C SER A 7 1.81 26.93 -32.25
N LEU A 8 0.92 27.29 -31.32
CA LEU A 8 1.05 26.92 -29.89
C LEU A 8 -0.23 26.33 -29.28
N LEU A 9 -1.09 25.72 -30.11
CA LEU A 9 -2.28 24.96 -29.69
C LEU A 9 -2.11 23.43 -29.84
N GLY A 10 -0.90 22.97 -30.14
CA GLY A 10 -0.61 21.53 -30.29
C GLY A 10 -0.22 20.88 -28.97
N GLY A 11 -1.00 19.89 -28.53
CA GLY A 11 -0.45 18.82 -27.68
C GLY A 11 -1.01 18.68 -26.27
N GLY A 12 -2.27 19.02 -26.04
CA GLY A 12 -3.00 18.62 -24.83
C GLY A 12 -3.88 17.40 -25.07
N ALA A 13 -3.40 16.36 -25.77
CA ALA A 13 -4.13 15.09 -25.82
C ALA A 13 -4.10 14.48 -24.42
N ALA A 14 -5.06 14.86 -23.58
CA ALA A 14 -5.37 14.16 -22.35
C ALA A 14 -5.69 12.72 -22.75
N CYS A 15 -4.71 11.82 -22.59
CA CYS A 15 -4.97 10.39 -22.66
C CYS A 15 -6.04 10.10 -21.59
N ALA A 16 -7.30 10.00 -22.02
CA ALA A 16 -8.38 9.55 -21.18
C ALA A 16 -8.01 8.16 -20.68
N GLN A 17 -7.54 8.07 -19.43
CA GLN A 17 -7.27 6.81 -18.80
C GLN A 17 -8.60 6.05 -18.75
N ALA A 18 -8.64 4.89 -19.40
CA ALA A 18 -9.81 4.02 -19.34
C ALA A 18 -10.16 3.77 -17.86
N PRO A 19 -11.45 3.81 -17.48
CA PRO A 19 -11.86 3.60 -16.11
C PRO A 19 -11.33 2.25 -15.63
N ALA A 20 -10.73 2.24 -14.43
CA ALA A 20 -10.19 1.01 -13.87
C ALA A 20 -11.33 -0.03 -13.74
N PRO A 21 -11.08 -1.31 -14.04
CA PRO A 21 -12.09 -2.35 -13.90
C PRO A 21 -12.62 -2.37 -12.47
N ARG A 22 -13.91 -2.64 -12.31
CA ARG A 22 -14.55 -2.75 -10.98
C ARG A 22 -13.79 -3.77 -10.14
N ARG A 23 -13.37 -3.35 -8.95
CA ARG A 23 -12.60 -4.18 -8.04
C ARG A 23 -13.55 -5.15 -7.33
N ASP A 24 -13.13 -6.41 -7.26
CA ASP A 24 -13.84 -7.41 -6.47
C ASP A 24 -13.16 -7.57 -5.10
N PHE A 25 -13.88 -7.16 -4.04
CA PHE A 25 -13.42 -7.26 -2.67
C PHE A 25 -13.82 -8.58 -2.00
N ALA A 26 -14.68 -9.40 -2.61
CA ALA A 26 -15.18 -10.64 -1.99
C ALA A 26 -14.04 -11.58 -1.50
N PRO A 27 -12.95 -11.80 -2.28
CA PRO A 27 -11.84 -12.64 -1.82
C PRO A 27 -11.13 -12.11 -0.57
N LEU A 28 -11.20 -10.81 -0.31
CA LEU A 28 -10.55 -10.20 0.86
C LEU A 28 -11.30 -10.47 2.16
N TYR A 29 -12.51 -11.01 2.13
CA TYR A 29 -13.24 -11.39 3.34
C TYR A 29 -13.00 -12.85 3.74
N GLN A 30 -12.38 -13.65 2.87
CA GLN A 30 -12.11 -15.05 3.16
C GLN A 30 -10.94 -15.21 4.15
N PRO A 31 -10.99 -16.20 5.06
CA PRO A 31 -9.85 -16.54 5.89
C PRO A 31 -8.61 -16.84 5.02
N ALA A 32 -7.48 -16.23 5.37
CA ALA A 32 -6.21 -16.43 4.65
C ALA A 32 -5.07 -16.50 5.66
N ALA A 33 -4.30 -17.59 5.64
CA ALA A 33 -3.23 -17.85 6.61
C ALA A 33 -2.13 -16.77 6.57
N ASN A 34 -1.79 -16.28 5.38
CA ASN A 34 -0.73 -15.29 5.16
C ASN A 34 -1.29 -13.92 4.79
N ARG A 35 -2.43 -13.52 5.39
CA ARG A 35 -3.07 -12.24 5.09
C ARG A 35 -2.09 -11.08 5.28
N LEU A 36 -2.01 -10.22 4.27
CA LEU A 36 -1.25 -8.97 4.38
C LEU A 36 -1.97 -8.05 5.37
N VAL A 37 -1.30 -7.70 6.46
CA VAL A 37 -1.78 -6.69 7.41
C VAL A 37 -0.78 -5.55 7.45
N VAL A 38 -1.30 -4.33 7.40
CA VAL A 38 -0.52 -3.09 7.36
C VAL A 38 -0.95 -2.21 8.52
N GLU A 39 -0.01 -1.91 9.39
CA GLU A 39 -0.17 -0.87 10.41
C GLU A 39 0.50 0.42 9.96
N THR A 40 0.02 1.52 10.53
CA THR A 40 0.49 2.86 10.19
C THR A 40 0.93 3.59 11.43
N ARG A 41 2.02 4.36 11.32
CA ARG A 41 2.36 5.41 12.28
C ARG A 41 2.73 6.69 11.55
N ARG A 42 2.47 7.82 12.19
CA ARG A 42 2.88 9.15 11.78
C ARG A 42 4.32 9.40 12.20
N GLU A 43 5.12 9.95 11.30
CA GLU A 43 6.47 10.43 11.57
C GLU A 43 6.71 11.73 10.80
N ALA A 44 6.69 12.85 11.52
CA ALA A 44 6.80 14.20 10.96
C ALA A 44 5.79 14.46 9.82
N ASP A 45 6.22 14.54 8.57
CA ASP A 45 5.42 14.75 7.36
C ASP A 45 5.15 13.47 6.57
N SER A 46 5.50 12.31 7.15
CA SER A 46 5.37 11.00 6.53
C SER A 46 4.48 10.06 7.34
N LEU A 47 3.77 9.19 6.63
CA LEU A 47 3.07 8.05 7.18
C LEU A 47 3.95 6.82 6.94
N ARG A 48 4.51 6.24 8.00
CA ARG A 48 5.19 4.95 7.91
C ARG A 48 4.16 3.83 7.89
N LEU A 49 4.28 3.00 6.87
CA LEU A 49 3.60 1.73 6.77
C LEU A 49 4.52 0.65 7.35
N LEU A 50 3.97 -0.23 8.17
CA LEU A 50 4.67 -1.38 8.75
C LEU A 50 3.88 -2.65 8.50
N LEU A 51 4.58 -3.73 8.14
CA LEU A 51 3.98 -5.03 7.89
C LEU A 51 4.92 -6.16 8.31
N ASN A 52 4.33 -7.25 8.79
CA ASN A 52 5.03 -8.50 9.04
C ASN A 52 5.01 -9.35 7.77
N ARG A 53 6.14 -9.97 7.45
CA ARG A 53 6.24 -10.87 6.28
C ARG A 53 7.13 -12.06 6.62
N PRO A 54 6.74 -13.30 6.27
CA PRO A 54 7.66 -14.43 6.31
C PRO A 54 8.95 -14.12 5.55
N ALA A 55 10.09 -14.47 6.14
CA ALA A 55 11.38 -14.33 5.49
C ALA A 55 11.42 -15.19 4.22
N GLY A 56 12.00 -14.63 3.15
CA GLY A 56 12.34 -15.38 1.95
C GLY A 56 13.67 -16.13 2.12
N PRO A 57 14.08 -16.89 1.10
CA PRO A 57 15.43 -17.46 1.07
C PRO A 57 16.50 -16.39 1.29
N ALA A 58 17.56 -16.75 2.00
CA ALA A 58 18.68 -15.84 2.29
C ALA A 58 19.22 -15.20 1.00
N GLY A 59 19.46 -13.89 1.02
CA GLY A 59 19.94 -13.13 -0.13
C GLY A 59 18.86 -12.75 -1.16
N GLN A 60 17.59 -13.16 -0.99
CA GLN A 60 16.51 -12.67 -1.85
C GLN A 60 16.27 -11.17 -1.61
N PRO A 61 16.13 -10.35 -2.67
CA PRO A 61 15.80 -8.94 -2.51
C PRO A 61 14.43 -8.77 -1.84
N LEU A 62 14.32 -7.75 -0.98
CA LEU A 62 13.05 -7.36 -0.40
C LEU A 62 12.05 -6.98 -1.50
N PRO A 63 10.76 -7.31 -1.33
CA PRO A 63 9.74 -7.07 -2.34
C PRO A 63 9.48 -5.57 -2.51
N THR A 64 8.92 -5.20 -3.65
CA THR A 64 8.38 -3.87 -3.89
C THR A 64 6.92 -3.80 -3.46
N LEU A 65 6.53 -2.62 -2.98
CA LEU A 65 5.18 -2.28 -2.60
C LEU A 65 4.60 -1.31 -3.62
N ARG A 66 3.48 -1.69 -4.24
CA ARG A 66 2.65 -0.77 -4.99
C ARG A 66 1.62 -0.16 -4.06
N LEU A 67 1.63 1.16 -3.99
CA LEU A 67 0.73 1.95 -3.19
C LEU A 67 -0.20 2.72 -4.11
N THR A 68 -1.50 2.58 -3.86
CA THR A 68 -2.52 3.35 -4.59
C THR A 68 -3.46 4.00 -3.59
N VAL A 69 -3.62 5.30 -3.69
CA VAL A 69 -4.53 6.07 -2.85
C VAL A 69 -5.79 6.36 -3.65
N TRP A 70 -6.92 5.92 -3.13
CA TRP A 70 -8.24 6.09 -3.71
C TRP A 70 -9.06 7.08 -2.87
N PRO A 71 -9.87 7.96 -3.48
CA PRO A 71 -10.80 8.81 -2.73
C PRO A 71 -11.79 7.99 -1.87
N SER A 72 -12.21 6.83 -2.38
CA SER A 72 -13.13 5.89 -1.73
C SER A 72 -12.94 4.48 -2.31
N TYR A 73 -13.57 3.46 -1.71
CA TYR A 73 -13.52 2.09 -2.22
C TYR A 73 -14.14 1.93 -3.62
N GLU A 74 -15.16 2.73 -3.94
CA GLU A 74 -15.91 2.70 -5.20
C GLU A 74 -15.32 3.62 -6.28
N ALA A 75 -14.29 4.41 -5.95
CA ALA A 75 -13.69 5.34 -6.89
C ALA A 75 -13.10 4.60 -8.10
N GLN A 76 -13.33 5.13 -9.31
CA GLN A 76 -12.81 4.54 -10.56
C GLN A 76 -11.39 5.00 -10.88
N GLN A 77 -10.95 6.12 -10.32
CA GLN A 77 -9.63 6.70 -10.54
C GLN A 77 -8.91 6.94 -9.20
N PRO A 78 -7.59 6.67 -9.16
CA PRO A 78 -6.76 6.94 -7.99
C PRO A 78 -6.49 8.44 -7.86
N VAL A 79 -6.24 8.91 -6.64
CA VAL A 79 -5.64 10.24 -6.41
C VAL A 79 -4.14 10.18 -6.65
N TRP A 80 -3.51 9.07 -6.27
CA TRP A 80 -2.08 8.89 -6.37
C TRP A 80 -1.71 7.42 -6.49
N GLN A 81 -0.63 7.13 -7.22
CA GLN A 81 -0.04 5.80 -7.37
C GLN A 81 1.48 5.89 -7.32
N GLY A 82 2.12 4.93 -6.68
CA GLY A 82 3.57 4.82 -6.65
C GLY A 82 4.05 3.43 -6.29
N THR A 83 5.30 3.15 -6.64
CA THR A 83 6.00 1.92 -6.26
C THR A 83 7.17 2.28 -5.36
N GLN A 84 7.29 1.57 -4.23
CA GLN A 84 8.34 1.80 -3.27
C GLN A 84 9.00 0.49 -2.86
N ARG A 85 10.31 0.51 -2.60
CA ARG A 85 11.02 -0.66 -2.06
C ARG A 85 10.80 -0.74 -0.56
N LEU A 86 10.43 -1.93 -0.07
CA LEU A 86 10.40 -2.18 1.36
C LEU A 86 11.82 -2.21 1.92
N ARG A 87 11.94 -1.79 3.19
CA ARG A 87 13.18 -1.86 3.97
C ARG A 87 12.90 -2.60 5.28
N LEU A 88 13.93 -3.17 5.89
CA LEU A 88 13.81 -3.65 7.27
C LEU A 88 13.51 -2.48 8.20
N TYR A 89 12.62 -2.70 9.16
CA TYR A 89 12.37 -1.74 10.21
C TYR A 89 13.61 -1.62 11.11
N PRO A 90 14.03 -0.40 11.50
CA PRO A 90 15.19 -0.23 12.38
C PRO A 90 15.06 -1.04 13.67
N GLY A 91 16.08 -1.84 13.98
CA GLY A 91 16.10 -2.72 15.15
C GLY A 91 15.42 -4.08 14.97
N ALA A 92 14.84 -4.36 13.79
CA ALA A 92 14.34 -5.70 13.48
C ALA A 92 15.51 -6.66 13.17
N ASP A 93 15.39 -7.91 13.59
CA ASP A 93 16.36 -8.97 13.31
C ASP A 93 16.23 -9.44 11.84
N PRO A 94 17.28 -9.27 10.99
CA PRO A 94 17.27 -9.75 9.62
C PRO A 94 17.28 -11.29 9.50
N ALA A 95 17.64 -12.02 10.55
CA ALA A 95 17.67 -13.48 10.59
C ALA A 95 16.34 -14.10 11.09
N SER A 96 15.38 -13.26 11.51
CA SER A 96 14.07 -13.73 11.98
C SER A 96 13.31 -14.45 10.87
N ALA A 97 12.55 -15.49 11.25
CA ALA A 97 11.63 -16.18 10.36
C ALA A 97 10.51 -15.26 9.82
N VAL A 98 10.24 -14.15 10.51
CA VAL A 98 9.30 -13.12 10.10
C VAL A 98 9.98 -11.76 10.18
N LEU A 99 10.05 -11.08 9.04
CA LEU A 99 10.64 -9.76 8.90
C LEU A 99 9.59 -8.67 9.15
N VAL A 100 9.98 -7.65 9.92
CA VAL A 100 9.24 -6.40 10.01
C VAL A 100 9.73 -5.45 8.94
N LEU A 101 8.87 -5.15 7.99
CA LEU A 101 9.18 -4.31 6.84
C LEU A 101 8.48 -2.96 6.94
N THR A 102 9.14 -1.92 6.43
CA THR A 102 8.63 -0.55 6.49
C THR A 102 8.88 0.23 5.20
N VAL A 103 8.02 1.20 4.96
CA VAL A 103 8.16 2.22 3.93
C VAL A 103 7.45 3.51 4.36
N ALA A 104 7.87 4.66 3.82
CA ALA A 104 7.29 5.96 4.13
C ALA A 104 6.48 6.50 2.95
N LEU A 105 5.25 6.93 3.23
CA LEU A 105 4.36 7.63 2.31
C LEU A 105 4.23 9.10 2.75
N PRO A 106 4.56 10.10 1.92
CA PRO A 106 4.30 11.50 2.26
C PRO A 106 2.84 11.72 2.60
N VAL A 107 2.56 12.42 3.70
CA VAL A 107 1.19 12.64 4.19
C VAL A 107 0.35 13.44 3.19
N ALA A 108 0.99 14.33 2.42
CA ALA A 108 0.33 15.05 1.33
C ALA A 108 -0.30 14.12 0.27
N GLN A 109 0.20 12.88 0.14
CA GLN A 109 -0.35 11.86 -0.76
C GLN A 109 -1.42 10.98 -0.08
N ALA A 110 -1.63 11.13 1.22
CA ALA A 110 -2.50 10.29 2.05
C ALA A 110 -3.58 11.12 2.77
N PRO A 111 -4.51 11.75 2.02
CA PRO A 111 -5.54 12.61 2.61
C PRO A 111 -6.47 11.83 3.55
N ALA A 112 -6.95 12.50 4.60
CA ALA A 112 -7.92 11.93 5.52
C ALA A 112 -9.22 11.53 4.79
N GLY A 113 -9.76 10.37 5.15
CA GLY A 113 -10.97 9.81 4.54
C GLY A 113 -10.71 8.96 3.29
N ALA A 114 -9.52 9.07 2.67
CA ALA A 114 -9.14 8.23 1.55
C ALA A 114 -8.86 6.78 1.97
N VAL A 115 -8.67 5.93 0.96
CA VAL A 115 -8.39 4.51 1.13
C VAL A 115 -7.07 4.18 0.45
N LEU A 116 -6.12 3.66 1.23
CA LEU A 116 -4.84 3.19 0.74
C LEU A 116 -4.94 1.70 0.39
N GLN A 117 -4.76 1.39 -0.89
CA GLN A 117 -4.48 0.04 -1.35
C GLN A 117 -2.97 -0.20 -1.28
N VAL A 118 -2.59 -1.27 -0.60
CA VAL A 118 -1.22 -1.74 -0.46
C VAL A 118 -1.11 -3.09 -1.16
N ARG A 119 -0.26 -3.19 -2.18
CA ARG A 119 -0.05 -4.43 -2.93
C ARG A 119 1.43 -4.81 -2.95
N LEU A 120 1.74 -6.03 -2.53
CA LEU A 120 3.07 -6.61 -2.68
C LEU A 120 3.25 -7.11 -4.11
N ASP A 121 4.19 -6.52 -4.83
CA ASP A 121 4.65 -7.04 -6.10
C ASP A 121 5.65 -8.17 -5.79
N GLN A 122 5.19 -9.42 -5.92
CA GLN A 122 6.02 -10.61 -5.74
C GLN A 122 6.45 -11.15 -7.12
N PRO A 123 7.75 -11.29 -7.39
CA PRO A 123 8.22 -11.86 -8.67
C PRO A 123 7.96 -13.37 -8.82
N ALA A 124 7.53 -14.08 -7.76
CA ALA A 124 7.35 -15.55 -7.78
C ALA A 124 5.89 -16.04 -7.98
N LEU A 125 4.92 -15.12 -8.13
CA LEU A 125 3.50 -15.46 -8.42
C LEU A 125 3.07 -14.91 -9.78
N THR A 126 3.96 -15.00 -10.78
CA THR A 126 3.75 -14.50 -12.15
C THR A 126 2.72 -15.28 -12.97
N ASN A 127 2.11 -16.33 -12.41
CA ASN A 127 1.08 -17.13 -13.10
C ASN A 127 -0.35 -16.77 -12.74
N GLN A 128 -0.58 -15.76 -11.89
CA GLN A 128 -1.93 -15.22 -11.70
C GLN A 128 -2.19 -14.17 -12.79
N PRO A 129 -3.19 -14.37 -13.68
CA PRO A 129 -3.59 -13.33 -14.60
C PRO A 129 -3.94 -12.08 -13.80
N ALA A 130 -3.63 -10.90 -14.33
CA ALA A 130 -4.03 -9.61 -13.79
C ALA A 130 -5.56 -9.46 -13.92
N GLY A 131 -6.30 -10.23 -13.13
CA GLY A 131 -7.76 -10.18 -13.02
C GLY A 131 -8.19 -9.16 -11.96
N PRO A 132 -9.50 -8.86 -11.87
CA PRO A 132 -10.05 -7.99 -10.84
C PRO A 132 -9.97 -8.61 -9.43
N THR A 133 -9.73 -9.92 -9.35
CA THR A 133 -9.67 -10.72 -8.14
C THR A 133 -8.49 -10.30 -7.26
N GLN A 134 -8.80 -9.80 -6.07
CA GLN A 134 -7.78 -9.42 -5.09
C GLN A 134 -7.26 -10.65 -4.34
N ASN A 135 -5.98 -10.69 -3.99
CA ASN A 135 -5.40 -11.76 -3.18
C ASN A 135 -5.13 -11.23 -1.76
N PRO A 136 -5.77 -11.78 -0.71
CA PRO A 136 -5.59 -11.30 0.66
C PRO A 136 -4.16 -11.47 1.20
N ALA A 137 -3.33 -12.33 0.59
CA ALA A 137 -1.93 -12.51 0.98
C ALA A 137 -0.98 -11.45 0.39
N THR A 138 -1.41 -10.75 -0.67
CA THR A 138 -0.59 -9.73 -1.34
C THR A 138 -1.24 -8.35 -1.40
N THR A 139 -2.52 -8.23 -1.08
CA THR A 139 -3.26 -6.96 -1.11
C THR A 139 -3.95 -6.69 0.22
N ALA A 140 -3.72 -5.50 0.76
CA ALA A 140 -4.45 -4.93 1.89
C ALA A 140 -5.11 -3.60 1.50
N TRP A 141 -6.25 -3.30 2.11
CA TRP A 141 -6.94 -2.03 1.96
C TRP A 141 -7.07 -1.37 3.33
N VAL A 142 -6.49 -0.17 3.47
CA VAL A 142 -6.40 0.56 4.73
C VAL A 142 -7.16 1.87 4.60
N ARG A 143 -8.23 2.02 5.38
CA ARG A 143 -8.93 3.31 5.48
C ARG A 143 -8.06 4.31 6.25
N LEU A 144 -7.81 5.47 5.66
CA LEU A 144 -6.99 6.53 6.25
C LEU A 144 -7.84 7.45 7.12
N THR A 145 -8.18 6.99 8.32
CA THR A 145 -8.93 7.82 9.28
C THR A 145 -8.00 8.84 9.97
N PRO A 146 -8.54 9.95 10.50
CA PRO A 146 -7.73 10.92 11.26
C PRO A 146 -6.91 10.27 12.38
N GLU A 147 -7.49 9.27 13.08
CA GLU A 147 -6.82 8.54 14.16
C GLU A 147 -5.63 7.73 13.65
N ARG A 148 -5.77 7.05 12.50
CA ARG A 148 -4.64 6.32 11.88
C ARG A 148 -3.55 7.24 11.35
N LEU A 149 -3.94 8.40 10.80
CA LEU A 149 -3.01 9.38 10.22
C LEU A 149 -2.24 10.19 11.28
N SER A 150 -2.77 10.28 12.50
CA SER A 150 -2.15 10.99 13.63
C SER A 150 -1.42 10.07 14.62
N ARG A 151 -1.63 8.74 14.53
CA ARG A 151 -1.06 7.76 15.48
C ARG A 151 0.48 7.81 15.48
N PRO A 152 1.16 8.17 16.58
CA PRO A 152 2.63 8.32 16.57
C PRO A 152 3.40 7.01 16.83
N PHE A 153 2.71 5.91 17.16
CA PHE A 153 3.34 4.64 17.51
C PHE A 153 2.67 3.45 16.82
N VAL A 154 3.36 2.32 16.78
CA VAL A 154 2.76 0.99 16.59
C VAL A 154 3.11 0.13 17.78
N LEU A 155 2.27 -0.87 18.04
CA LEU A 155 2.58 -1.89 19.04
C LEU A 155 3.38 -3.01 18.38
N LEU A 156 4.44 -3.44 19.06
CA LEU A 156 5.17 -4.65 18.72
C LEU A 156 4.91 -5.69 19.83
N ASP A 157 4.86 -6.96 19.47
CA ASP A 157 4.79 -8.05 20.45
C ASP A 157 6.16 -8.34 21.09
N SER A 158 6.22 -9.34 21.97
CA SER A 158 7.47 -9.75 22.63
C SER A 158 8.53 -10.28 21.66
N MET A 159 8.14 -10.67 20.44
CA MET A 159 9.03 -11.10 19.36
C MET A 159 9.41 -9.95 18.42
N GLY A 160 9.00 -8.72 18.75
CA GLY A 160 9.27 -7.53 17.95
C GLY A 160 8.42 -7.43 16.68
N LEU A 161 7.39 -8.26 16.52
CA LEU A 161 6.50 -8.24 15.36
C LEU A 161 5.39 -7.22 15.52
N VAL A 162 4.94 -6.62 14.42
CA VAL A 162 3.83 -5.66 14.43
C VAL A 162 2.58 -6.33 14.96
N PHE A 163 2.03 -5.78 16.05
CA PHE A 163 0.79 -6.25 16.64
C PHE A 163 -0.40 -5.74 15.82
N ALA A 164 -0.77 -6.52 14.82
CA ALA A 164 -1.79 -6.25 13.81
C ALA A 164 -3.24 -6.30 14.33
N ARG A 165 -3.47 -6.61 15.62
CA ARG A 165 -4.81 -6.65 16.21
C ARG A 165 -5.06 -5.34 16.95
N PRO A 166 -6.01 -4.50 16.51
CA PRO A 166 -6.50 -3.43 17.37
C PRO A 166 -7.06 -4.07 18.64
N TYR A 167 -6.77 -3.45 19.78
CA TYR A 167 -7.18 -3.83 21.13
C TYR A 167 -8.48 -4.64 21.15
N VAL A 168 -8.45 -5.78 21.87
CA VAL A 168 -9.64 -6.56 22.21
C VAL A 168 -10.76 -5.59 22.56
N ARG A 169 -11.87 -5.61 21.80
CA ARG A 169 -13.11 -4.99 22.26
C ARG A 169 -13.38 -5.60 23.63
N GLN A 170 -13.27 -4.82 24.71
CA GLN A 170 -13.87 -5.24 25.96
C GLN A 170 -15.35 -5.46 25.68
N GLY A 171 -15.82 -6.67 26.00
CA GLY A 171 -17.23 -7.02 25.98
C GLY A 171 -17.99 -6.34 27.10
#